data_AF-A0A2V7NYC7-F1
#
_entry.id   AF-A0A2V7NYC7-F1
#
_cell.length_a   1.000
_cell.length_b   1.000
_cell.length_c   1.000
_cell.angle_alpha   90.00
_cell.angle_beta   90.00
_cell.angle_gamma   90.00
#
_symmetry.space_group_name_H-M   'P 1'
#
loop_
_entity.id
_entity.type
_entity.pdbx_description
1 polymer ?
#
loop_
_entity_poly.entity_id
_entity_poly.type
_entity_poly.pdbx_seq_one_letter_code
_entity_poly.pdbx_strand_id
1 'polypeptide(L)'
;TTCVIDRRFAAALLGTWIKGLGASNVIWGSDSVFHGSPQWQIEALRRLEIPEDMQKKYGFAPLGPANGRVKNQIFGLNSASMYNINLRASYPRFTEDKFAQLKKEYRMAGTLDSLRDNAAHGWIAKRSV
;
A
#
# COMPACT_ATOMS: atom_id res chain seq x y z
N THR A 1 8.61 8.56 13.36
CA THR A 1 8.41 7.54 12.30
C THR A 1 9.46 6.47 12.47
N THR A 2 9.07 5.20 12.57
CA THR A 2 10.02 4.07 12.73
C THR A 2 10.02 3.25 11.46
N CYS A 3 11.18 3.10 10.81
CA CYS A 3 11.34 2.23 9.64
C CYS A 3 11.80 0.85 10.11
N VAL A 4 11.09 -0.20 9.71
CA VAL A 4 11.38 -1.57 10.15
C VAL A 4 11.55 -2.47 8.94
N ILE A 5 12.72 -3.11 8.86
CA ILE A 5 13.06 -4.08 7.81
C ILE A 5 12.93 -5.51 8.35
N ASP A 6 13.15 -5.72 9.66
CA ASP A 6 13.03 -7.04 10.27
C ASP A 6 11.56 -7.48 10.40
N ARG A 7 11.28 -8.66 9.83
CA ARG A 7 9.93 -9.24 9.78
C ARG A 7 9.37 -9.51 11.18
N ARG A 8 10.21 -9.96 12.13
CA ARG A 8 9.74 -10.33 13.48
C ARG A 8 9.43 -9.07 14.29
N PHE A 9 10.22 -8.02 14.13
CA PHE A 9 9.97 -6.73 14.76
C PHE A 9 8.69 -6.08 14.21
N ALA A 10 8.47 -6.13 12.89
CA ALA A 10 7.22 -5.67 12.28
C ALA A 10 6.00 -6.44 12.81
N ALA A 11 6.12 -7.76 12.95
CA ALA A 11 5.08 -8.60 13.57
C ALA A 11 4.83 -8.22 15.03
N ALA A 12 5.88 -7.92 15.82
CA ALA A 12 5.74 -7.49 17.21
C ALA A 12 5.02 -6.15 17.34
N LEU A 13 5.35 -5.18 16.48
CA LEU A 13 4.71 -3.86 16.46
C LEU A 13 3.22 -3.97 16.12
N LEU A 14 2.88 -4.66 15.03
CA LEU A 14 1.47 -4.88 14.67
C LEU A 14 0.72 -5.67 15.74
N GLY A 15 1.32 -6.72 16.30
CA GLY A 15 0.73 -7.49 17.40
C GLY A 15 0.44 -6.61 18.63
N THR A 16 1.37 -5.73 18.98
CA THR A 16 1.22 -4.78 20.09
C THR A 16 0.10 -3.78 19.84
N TRP A 17 0.04 -3.18 18.65
CA TRP A 17 -1.01 -2.21 18.30
C TRP A 17 -2.38 -2.87 18.21
N ILE A 18 -2.49 -4.03 17.57
CA ILE A 18 -3.76 -4.75 17.46
C ILE A 18 -4.26 -5.18 18.85
N LYS A 19 -3.37 -5.64 19.72
CA LYS A 19 -3.73 -6.04 21.09
C LYS A 19 -4.19 -4.84 21.94
N GLY A 20 -3.50 -3.70 21.84
CA GLY A 20 -3.78 -2.52 22.66
C GLY A 20 -4.92 -1.64 22.14
N LEU A 21 -5.01 -1.48 20.81
CA LEU A 21 -5.93 -0.55 20.15
C LEU A 21 -7.10 -1.26 19.45
N GLY A 22 -6.98 -2.55 19.17
CA GLY A 22 -7.92 -3.29 18.34
C GLY A 22 -7.61 -3.15 16.84
N ALA A 23 -7.90 -4.21 16.08
CA ALA A 23 -7.59 -4.26 14.64
C ALA A 23 -8.32 -3.19 13.81
N SER A 24 -9.43 -2.63 14.30
CA SER A 24 -10.20 -1.57 13.61
C SER A 24 -9.54 -0.18 13.71
N ASN A 25 -8.62 0.02 14.64
CA ASN A 25 -7.97 1.31 14.92
C ASN A 25 -6.54 1.39 14.36
N VAL A 26 -6.13 0.40 13.57
CA VAL A 26 -4.81 0.35 12.92
C VAL A 26 -4.99 0.59 11.43
N ILE A 27 -4.29 1.59 10.88
CA ILE A 27 -4.32 1.94 9.46
C ILE A 27 -2.95 1.72 8.82
N TRP A 28 -2.92 1.60 7.49
CA TRP A 28 -1.71 1.39 6.72
C TRP A 28 -1.48 2.51 5.69
N GLY A 29 -0.21 2.83 5.46
CA GLY A 29 0.26 3.75 4.43
C GLY A 29 1.66 3.36 3.98
N SER A 30 1.96 3.59 2.69
CA SER A 30 3.16 3.04 2.04
C SER A 30 4.34 4.02 1.97
N ASP A 31 4.08 5.32 2.11
CA ASP A 31 5.07 6.39 1.90
C ASP A 31 5.84 6.28 0.56
N SER A 32 5.13 5.81 -0.46
CA SER A 32 5.69 5.44 -1.77
C SER A 32 5.94 6.62 -2.70
N VAL A 33 5.61 7.84 -2.29
CA VAL A 33 5.99 9.05 -3.06
C VAL A 33 7.50 9.13 -3.25
N PHE A 34 8.27 8.66 -2.26
CA PHE A 34 9.74 8.70 -2.29
C PHE A 34 10.41 7.40 -2.72
N HIS A 35 9.71 6.27 -2.65
CA HIS A 35 10.30 4.92 -2.78
C HIS A 35 9.83 4.14 -4.01
N GLY A 36 9.12 4.79 -4.94
CA GLY A 36 8.60 4.15 -6.15
C GLY A 36 7.37 3.27 -5.87
N SER A 37 7.20 2.18 -6.60
CA SER A 37 5.97 1.38 -6.50
C SER A 37 5.76 0.75 -5.10
N PRO A 38 4.56 0.89 -4.48
CA PRO A 38 4.24 0.26 -3.18
C PRO A 38 4.13 -1.27 -3.24
N GLN A 39 4.20 -1.88 -4.44
CA GLN A 39 3.82 -3.27 -4.65
C GLN A 39 4.53 -4.25 -3.70
N TRP A 40 5.84 -4.04 -3.47
CA TRP A 40 6.62 -4.90 -2.57
C TRP A 40 6.18 -4.75 -1.10
N GLN A 41 5.74 -3.56 -0.67
CA GLN A 41 5.24 -3.32 0.69
C GLN A 41 3.86 -3.98 0.89
N ILE A 42 3.02 -3.93 -0.15
CA ILE A 42 1.73 -4.63 -0.18
C ILE A 42 1.97 -6.14 -0.02
N GLU A 43 2.87 -6.70 -0.80
CA GLU A 43 3.20 -8.14 -0.70
C GLU A 43 3.79 -8.50 0.66
N ALA A 44 4.66 -7.65 1.22
CA ALA A 44 5.24 -7.87 2.54
C ALA A 44 4.15 -7.94 3.63
N LEU A 45 3.22 -6.98 3.68
CA LEU A 45 2.13 -7.00 4.66
C LEU A 45 1.18 -8.19 4.43
N ARG A 46 0.90 -8.57 3.18
CA ARG A 46 0.07 -9.75 2.87
C ARG A 46 0.71 -11.05 3.37
N ARG A 47 2.04 -11.20 3.23
CA ARG A 47 2.80 -12.38 3.69
C ARG A 47 3.14 -12.35 5.18
N LEU A 48 3.11 -11.18 5.82
CA LEU A 48 3.46 -11.02 7.23
C LEU A 48 2.51 -11.83 8.11
N GLU A 49 3.08 -12.58 9.04
CA GLU A 49 2.36 -13.30 10.07
C GLU A 49 3.12 -13.17 11.38
N ILE A 50 2.42 -13.20 12.51
CA ILE A 50 3.03 -13.21 13.83
C ILE A 50 3.44 -14.66 14.13
N PRO A 51 4.74 -14.96 14.31
CA PRO A 51 5.21 -16.31 14.62
C PRO A 51 4.56 -16.89 15.89
N GLU A 52 4.30 -18.21 15.93
CA GLU A 52 3.60 -18.87 17.05
C GLU A 52 4.27 -18.67 18.41
N ASP A 53 5.61 -18.64 18.45
CA ASP A 53 6.37 -18.41 19.67
C ASP A 53 6.09 -17.01 20.24
N MET A 54 5.93 -16.00 19.37
CA MET A 54 5.54 -14.65 19.77
C MET A 54 4.06 -14.56 20.16
N GLN A 55 3.17 -15.30 19.47
CA GLN A 55 1.77 -15.40 19.87
C GLN A 55 1.64 -15.93 21.30
N LYS A 56 2.33 -17.03 21.61
CA LYS A 56 2.33 -17.65 22.95
C LYS A 56 2.97 -16.75 24.01
N LYS A 57 4.13 -16.17 23.71
CA LYS A 57 4.90 -15.37 24.67
C LYS A 57 4.23 -14.04 25.02
N TYR A 58 3.60 -13.37 24.04
CA TYR A 58 3.06 -12.02 24.22
C TYR A 58 1.53 -11.96 24.17
N GLY A 59 0.86 -13.09 23.93
CA GLY A 59 -0.59 -13.17 23.81
C GLY A 59 -1.11 -12.42 22.58
N PHE A 60 -0.39 -12.49 21.46
CA PHE A 60 -0.83 -11.90 20.20
C PHE A 60 -1.74 -12.88 19.44
N ALA A 61 -2.80 -12.36 18.84
CA ALA A 61 -3.62 -13.12 17.89
C ALA A 61 -2.91 -13.23 16.53
N PRO A 62 -3.12 -14.30 15.76
CA PRO A 62 -2.62 -14.40 14.40
C PRO A 62 -3.24 -13.31 13.50
N LEU A 63 -2.47 -12.81 12.53
CA LEU A 63 -2.95 -11.87 11.51
C LEU A 63 -3.83 -12.58 10.47
N GLY A 64 -3.57 -13.86 10.22
CA GLY A 64 -4.36 -14.72 9.36
C GLY A 64 -3.94 -14.68 7.89
N PRO A 65 -4.76 -15.26 6.99
CA PRO A 65 -4.42 -15.41 5.58
C PRO A 65 -4.21 -14.06 4.89
N ALA A 66 -3.51 -14.04 3.76
CA ALA A 66 -3.17 -12.82 3.03
C ALA A 66 -4.37 -11.89 2.82
N ASN A 67 -5.54 -12.45 2.44
CA ASN A 67 -6.80 -11.71 2.25
C ASN A 67 -7.79 -11.87 3.42
N GLY A 68 -7.27 -12.16 4.61
CA GLY A 68 -8.07 -12.28 5.83
C GLY A 68 -8.62 -10.95 6.32
N ARG A 69 -9.59 -11.04 7.24
CA ARG A 69 -10.31 -9.88 7.78
C ARG A 69 -9.37 -8.82 8.38
N VAL A 70 -8.43 -9.21 9.25
CA VAL A 70 -7.51 -8.28 9.93
C VAL A 70 -6.65 -7.52 8.93
N LYS A 71 -6.03 -8.24 7.97
CA LYS A 71 -5.19 -7.61 6.95
C LYS A 71 -6.01 -6.69 6.03
N ASN A 72 -7.19 -7.10 5.58
CA ASN A 72 -8.06 -6.22 4.77
C ASN A 72 -8.52 -4.98 5.54
N GLN A 73 -8.80 -5.11 6.84
CA GLN A 73 -9.11 -3.99 7.71
C GLN A 73 -7.99 -2.97 7.72
N ILE A 74 -6.78 -3.41 8.06
CA ILE A 74 -5.58 -2.56 8.14
C ILE A 74 -5.23 -1.96 6.77
N PHE A 75 -5.33 -2.73 5.69
CA PHE A 75 -4.98 -2.28 4.35
C PHE A 75 -5.83 -1.11 3.83
N GLY A 76 -7.09 -1.01 4.24
CA GLY A 76 -7.92 0.05 3.72
C GLY A 76 -9.37 0.10 4.20
N LEU A 77 -9.95 -0.99 4.73
CA LEU A 77 -11.34 -0.90 5.19
C LEU A 77 -11.49 0.00 6.42
N ASN A 78 -10.48 0.05 7.30
CA ASN A 78 -10.46 0.97 8.43
C ASN A 78 -10.41 2.42 7.94
N SER A 79 -9.52 2.73 7.00
CA SER A 79 -9.41 4.06 6.39
C SER A 79 -10.69 4.45 5.65
N ALA A 80 -11.29 3.52 4.91
CA ALA A 80 -12.56 3.75 4.21
C ALA A 80 -13.68 4.11 5.20
N SER A 81 -13.77 3.42 6.33
CA SER A 81 -14.72 3.78 7.39
C SER A 81 -14.40 5.14 8.00
N MET A 82 -13.13 5.44 8.28
CA MET A 82 -12.69 6.70 8.90
C MET A 82 -12.97 7.92 8.02
N TYR A 83 -12.72 7.81 6.72
CA TYR A 83 -12.94 8.87 5.74
C TYR A 83 -14.34 8.85 5.12
N ASN A 84 -15.24 8.02 5.65
CA ASN A 84 -16.61 7.86 5.17
C ASN A 84 -16.70 7.56 3.65
N ILE A 85 -15.76 6.76 3.15
CA ILE A 85 -15.67 6.33 1.76
C ILE A 85 -16.63 5.16 1.53
N ASN A 86 -17.66 5.39 0.71
CA ASN A 86 -18.52 4.32 0.22
C ASN A 86 -17.77 3.47 -0.84
N LEU A 87 -17.38 2.25 -0.47
CA LEU A 87 -16.65 1.32 -1.34
C LEU A 87 -17.49 0.76 -2.51
N ARG A 88 -18.81 0.92 -2.48
CA ARG A 88 -19.74 0.48 -3.54
C ARG A 88 -20.19 1.63 -4.43
N ALA A 89 -19.83 2.87 -4.10
CA ALA A 89 -20.16 4.03 -4.92
C ALA A 89 -19.23 4.09 -6.14
N SER A 90 -19.81 4.47 -7.28
CA SER A 90 -19.05 4.91 -8.43
C SER A 90 -18.70 6.38 -8.24
N TYR A 91 -17.44 6.68 -7.95
CA TYR A 91 -16.95 8.06 -7.92
C TYR A 91 -16.69 8.53 -9.35
N PRO A 92 -17.07 9.77 -9.72
CA PRO A 92 -16.68 10.33 -11.00
C PRO A 92 -15.15 10.38 -11.08
N ARG A 93 -14.60 10.21 -12.28
CA ARG A 93 -13.16 10.42 -12.50
C ARG A 93 -12.81 11.82 -12.01
N PHE A 94 -11.70 11.94 -11.27
CA PHE A 94 -11.15 13.25 -10.95
C PHE A 94 -10.95 14.03 -12.26
N THR A 95 -11.34 15.31 -12.24
CA THR A 95 -11.09 16.23 -13.34
C THR A 95 -9.58 16.42 -13.52
N GLU A 96 -9.14 16.73 -14.73
CA GLU A 96 -7.74 17.09 -14.99
C GLU A 96 -7.34 18.26 -14.07
N ASP A 97 -6.38 18.02 -13.18
CA ASP A 97 -5.80 19.06 -12.36
C ASP A 97 -4.89 19.98 -13.19
N LYS A 98 -4.36 21.02 -12.57
CA LYS A 98 -3.42 21.94 -13.24
C LYS A 98 -2.19 21.21 -13.80
N PHE A 99 -1.70 20.15 -13.17
CA PHE A 99 -0.56 19.40 -13.66
C PHE A 99 -0.89 18.58 -14.92
N ALA A 100 -2.09 17.99 -14.97
CA ALA A 100 -2.60 17.31 -16.14
C ALA A 100 -2.79 18.28 -17.31
N GLN A 101 -3.32 19.48 -17.05
CA GLN A 101 -3.45 20.55 -18.04
C GLN A 101 -2.07 21.01 -18.55
N LEU A 102 -1.13 21.33 -17.66
CA LEU A 102 0.24 21.71 -18.02
C LEU A 102 0.95 20.60 -18.82
N LYS A 103 0.77 19.33 -18.45
CA LYS A 103 1.30 18.18 -19.21
C LYS A 103 0.72 18.12 -20.61
N LYS A 104 -0.58 18.43 -20.77
CA LYS A 104 -1.27 18.47 -22.06
C LYS A 104 -0.79 19.64 -22.91
N GLU A 105 -0.69 20.83 -22.33
CA GLU A 105 -0.13 22.02 -22.99
C GLU A 105 1.31 21.79 -23.41
N TYR A 106 2.16 21.25 -22.53
CA TYR A 106 3.54 20.91 -22.87
C TYR A 106 3.65 19.84 -23.94
N ARG A 107 2.71 18.87 -23.98
CA ARG A 107 2.62 17.89 -25.07
C ARG A 107 2.22 18.54 -26.40
N MET A 108 1.32 19.52 -26.38
CA MET A 108 0.84 20.23 -27.58
C MET A 108 1.84 21.27 -28.08
N ALA A 109 2.54 21.95 -27.16
CA ALA A 109 3.46 23.05 -27.44
C ALA A 109 4.90 22.58 -27.74
N GLY A 110 5.25 21.33 -27.45
CA GLY A 110 6.60 20.81 -27.61
C GLY A 110 6.65 19.34 -28.01
N THR A 111 7.86 18.83 -28.18
CA THR A 111 8.13 17.43 -28.55
C THR A 111 8.12 16.47 -27.35
N LEU A 112 7.17 16.62 -26.41
CA LEU A 112 7.14 15.79 -25.19
C LEU A 112 7.20 14.28 -25.49
N ASP A 113 6.55 13.85 -26.57
CA ASP A 113 6.55 12.46 -27.01
C ASP A 113 7.85 12.05 -27.74
N SER A 114 8.69 13.01 -28.18
CA SER A 114 10.04 12.77 -28.70
C SER A 114 11.15 12.88 -27.63
N LEU A 115 10.89 13.57 -26.52
CA LEU A 115 11.81 13.75 -25.40
C LEU A 115 11.67 12.65 -24.35
N ARG A 116 10.54 11.93 -24.35
CA ARG A 116 10.33 10.76 -23.52
C ARG A 116 10.79 9.51 -24.26
N ASP A 117 11.96 9.04 -23.86
CA ASP A 117 12.27 7.63 -23.87
C ASP A 117 11.27 6.92 -22.91
N ASN A 118 10.11 6.50 -23.40
CA ASN A 118 9.20 5.63 -22.63
C ASN A 118 9.71 4.18 -22.55
N ALA A 119 11.00 3.92 -22.80
CA ALA A 119 11.56 2.61 -22.53
C ALA A 119 11.43 2.33 -21.03
N ALA A 120 10.94 1.15 -20.72
CA ALA A 120 11.18 0.60 -19.42
C ALA A 120 12.69 0.29 -19.35
N HIS A 121 13.36 0.78 -18.32
CA HIS A 121 14.76 0.46 -18.03
C HIS A 121 14.81 -0.56 -16.89
N GLY A 122 15.68 -1.56 -16.99
CA GLY A 122 15.83 -2.64 -16.00
C GLY A 122 15.41 -4.02 -16.50
N TRP A 123 15.29 -5.01 -15.60
CA TRP A 123 14.90 -6.38 -15.96
C TRP A 123 13.40 -6.46 -16.22
N ILE A 124 13.01 -6.38 -17.48
CA ILE A 124 11.62 -6.50 -17.92
C ILE A 124 11.44 -7.90 -18.47
N ALA A 125 10.54 -8.67 -17.86
CA ALA A 125 10.15 -9.98 -18.37
C ALA A 125 9.66 -9.81 -19.83
N LYS A 126 10.22 -10.61 -20.73
CA LYS A 126 9.85 -10.62 -22.15
C LYS A 126 8.34 -10.83 -22.26
N ARG A 127 7.61 -9.91 -22.90
CA ARG A 127 6.20 -10.17 -23.22
C ARG A 127 6.14 -11.38 -24.14
N SER A 128 5.44 -12.42 -23.72
CA SER A 128 5.04 -13.51 -24.60
C SER A 128 4.13 -12.94 -25.68
N VAL A 129 4.50 -13.15 -26.94
CA VAL A 129 3.67 -12.83 -28.12
C VAL A 129 2.67 -13.96 -28.33
#